data_AF-A0A3B4VFB3-F1
#
_entry.id   AF-A0A3B4VFB3-F1
#
_cell.length_a   1.000
_cell.length_b   1.000
_cell.length_c   1.000
_cell.angle_alpha   90.00
_cell.angle_beta   90.00
_cell.angle_gamma   90.00
#
_symmetry.space_group_name_H-M   'P 1'
#
loop_
_entity.id
_entity.type
_entity.pdbx_description
1 polymer ?
#
loop_
_entity_poly.entity_id
_entity_poly.type
_entity_poly.pdbx_seq_one_letter_code
_entity_poly.pdbx_strand_id
1 'polypeptide(L)'
;MATPKQILLMTLEDLGAEDFKKFKWFLQQKEVLEGFPSIPRTRLENADRMDTVDLMVQTYCINTIKVTRMVLVKMNQNDLVENFTDIISVPTGKLWRDLKWDVTEILRSDQSKEGGLV
;
A
#
# COMPACT_ATOMS: atom_id res chain seq x y z
N MET A 1 -3.81 8.28 -8.49
CA MET A 1 -3.50 6.86 -8.26
C MET A 1 -2.91 6.75 -6.85
N ALA A 2 -3.58 6.11 -5.90
CA ALA A 2 -2.99 5.86 -4.59
C ALA A 2 -1.83 4.88 -4.75
N THR A 3 -0.68 5.16 -4.16
CA THR A 3 0.49 4.28 -4.27
C THR A 3 0.37 3.11 -3.28
N PRO A 4 0.96 1.94 -3.57
CA PRO A 4 1.05 0.83 -2.61
C PRO A 4 1.63 1.27 -1.25
N LYS A 5 2.53 2.25 -1.29
CA LYS A 5 3.14 2.88 -0.12
C LYS A 5 2.12 3.61 0.75
N GLN A 6 1.24 4.41 0.14
CA GLN A 6 0.19 5.15 0.86
C GLN A 6 -0.87 4.23 1.45
N ILE A 7 -1.31 3.23 0.70
CA ILE A 7 -2.30 2.25 1.17
C ILE A 7 -1.75 1.51 2.39
N LEU A 8 -0.49 1.05 2.32
CA LEU A 8 0.18 0.39 3.43
C LEU A 8 0.31 1.29 4.66
N LEU A 9 0.66 2.56 4.45
CA LEU A 9 0.79 3.53 5.53
C LEU A 9 -0.54 3.71 6.26
N MET A 10 -1.65 3.93 5.53
CA MET A 10 -2.97 4.08 6.14
C MET A 10 -3.37 2.87 6.98
N THR A 11 -3.10 1.65 6.50
CA THR A 11 -3.36 0.43 7.26
C THR A 11 -2.50 0.33 8.52
N LEU A 12 -1.23 0.75 8.46
CA LEU A 12 -0.34 0.77 9.62
C LEU A 12 -0.70 1.89 10.61
N GLU A 13 -1.32 2.97 10.15
CA GLU A 13 -1.86 4.04 11.00
C GLU A 13 -3.12 3.59 11.75
N ASP A 14 -3.97 2.78 11.11
CA ASP A 14 -5.13 2.17 11.76
C ASP A 14 -4.73 1.12 12.83
N LEU A 15 -3.55 0.51 12.68
CA LEU A 15 -2.98 -0.35 13.71
C LEU A 15 -2.60 0.46 14.96
N GLY A 16 -3.17 0.07 16.11
CA GLY A 16 -2.75 0.53 17.43
C GLY A 16 -1.27 0.24 17.72
N ALA A 17 -0.70 0.89 18.74
CA ALA A 17 0.73 0.77 19.05
C ALA A 17 1.17 -0.68 19.37
N GLU A 18 0.33 -1.43 20.09
CA GLU A 18 0.60 -2.83 20.43
C GLU A 18 0.55 -3.74 19.20
N ASP A 19 -0.45 -3.52 18.35
CA ASP A 19 -0.62 -4.24 17.10
C ASP A 19 0.50 -3.94 16.11
N PHE A 20 0.91 -2.68 16.00
CA PHE A 20 2.06 -2.29 15.19
C PHE A 20 3.36 -2.95 15.69
N LYS A 21 3.53 -3.07 17.02
CA LYS A 21 4.66 -3.80 17.60
C LYS A 21 4.63 -5.28 17.22
N LYS A 22 3.45 -5.94 17.27
CA LYS A 22 3.27 -7.32 16.81
C LYS A 22 3.55 -7.46 15.32
N PHE A 23 3.06 -6.53 14.50
CA PHE A 23 3.31 -6.50 13.06
C PHE A 23 4.81 -6.50 12.75
N LYS A 24 5.58 -5.61 13.41
CA LYS A 24 7.05 -5.58 13.29
C LYS A 24 7.70 -6.88 13.78
N TRP A 25 7.14 -7.53 14.79
CA TRP A 25 7.63 -8.84 15.25
C TRP A 25 7.41 -9.93 14.20
N PHE A 26 6.25 -9.97 13.55
CA PHE A 26 5.96 -10.93 12.47
C PHE A 26 6.83 -10.72 11.22
N LEU A 27 7.17 -9.49 10.87
CA LEU A 27 8.12 -9.19 9.77
C LEU A 27 9.53 -9.74 9.98
N GLN A 28 9.88 -10.09 11.22
CA GLN A 28 11.16 -10.74 11.55
C GLN A 28 11.08 -12.27 11.38
N GLN A 29 9.87 -12.84 11.37
CA GLN A 29 9.65 -14.28 11.35
C GLN A 29 9.60 -14.79 9.91
N LYS A 30 10.70 -15.42 9.45
CA LYS A 30 10.77 -15.98 8.10
C LYS A 30 9.70 -17.05 7.83
N GLU A 31 9.31 -17.80 8.86
CA GLU A 31 8.25 -18.83 8.79
C GLU A 31 6.87 -18.22 8.49
N VAL A 32 6.62 -17.02 8.99
CA VAL A 32 5.36 -16.30 8.79
C VAL A 32 5.28 -15.74 7.39
N LEU A 33 6.44 -15.43 6.80
CA LEU A 33 6.57 -14.79 5.50
C LEU A 33 6.60 -15.78 4.33
N GLU A 34 6.27 -17.05 4.52
CA GLU A 34 6.13 -18.10 3.48
C GLU A 34 7.23 -18.06 2.39
N GLY A 35 8.50 -17.86 2.80
CA GLY A 35 9.65 -17.85 1.90
C GLY A 35 10.13 -16.44 1.46
N PHE A 36 9.44 -15.37 1.84
CA PHE A 36 9.94 -14.00 1.66
C PHE A 36 11.08 -13.68 2.65
N PRO A 37 12.01 -12.78 2.28
CA PRO A 37 13.12 -12.39 3.13
C PRO A 37 12.63 -11.65 4.39
N SER A 38 12.99 -12.12 5.59
CA SER A 38 12.64 -11.40 6.81
C SER A 38 13.46 -10.11 6.96
N ILE A 39 12.83 -9.10 7.55
CA ILE A 39 13.49 -7.82 7.84
C ILE A 39 14.18 -7.93 9.20
N PRO A 40 15.47 -7.59 9.32
CA PRO A 40 16.20 -7.71 10.58
C PRO A 40 15.62 -6.82 11.67
N ARG A 41 15.57 -7.34 12.89
CA ARG A 41 15.06 -6.64 14.09
C ARG A 41 15.67 -5.26 14.27
N THR A 42 16.97 -5.12 14.05
CA THR A 42 17.70 -3.87 14.23
C THR A 42 17.16 -2.73 13.36
N ARG A 43 16.65 -3.04 12.16
CA ARG A 43 16.00 -2.05 11.29
C ARG A 43 14.57 -1.73 11.74
N LEU A 44 13.88 -2.68 12.37
CA LEU A 44 12.48 -2.52 12.79
C LEU A 44 12.31 -1.98 14.22
N GLU A 45 13.29 -2.16 15.09
CA GLU A 45 13.18 -1.79 16.51
C GLU A 45 12.89 -0.30 16.68
N ASN A 46 13.63 0.55 15.96
CA ASN A 46 13.47 2.01 15.97
C ASN A 46 12.69 2.56 14.76
N ALA A 47 12.14 1.69 13.90
CA ALA A 47 11.36 2.16 12.75
C ALA A 47 9.98 2.65 13.16
N ASP A 48 9.64 3.85 12.71
CA ASP A 48 8.29 4.39 12.71
C ASP A 48 7.42 3.72 11.63
N ARG A 49 6.15 4.09 11.57
CA ARG A 49 5.21 3.57 10.56
C ARG A 49 5.69 3.84 9.15
N MET A 50 6.16 5.06 8.88
CA MET A 50 6.68 5.45 7.56
C MET A 50 7.95 4.71 7.19
N ASP A 51 8.90 4.57 8.12
CA ASP A 51 10.12 3.78 7.89
C ASP A 51 9.81 2.31 7.65
N THR A 52 8.86 1.75 8.40
CA THR A 52 8.43 0.35 8.23
C THR A 52 7.82 0.15 6.84
N VAL A 53 6.98 1.07 6.38
CA VAL A 53 6.44 1.06 5.01
C VAL A 53 7.55 1.07 3.98
N ASP A 54 8.52 1.99 4.12
CA ASP A 54 9.62 2.12 3.17
C ASP A 54 10.50 0.87 3.14
N LEU A 55 10.80 0.31 4.31
CA LEU A 55 11.53 -0.95 4.45
C LEU A 55 10.82 -2.10 3.76
N MET A 56 9.50 -2.21 3.92
CA MET A 56 8.72 -3.27 3.27
C MET A 56 8.70 -3.09 1.76
N VAL A 57 8.47 -1.87 1.27
CA VAL A 57 8.49 -1.56 -0.17
C VAL A 57 9.88 -1.81 -0.77
N GLN A 58 10.95 -1.48 -0.06
CA GLN A 58 12.32 -1.73 -0.49
C GLN A 58 12.67 -3.22 -0.51
N THR A 59 12.16 -3.98 0.46
CA THR A 59 12.50 -5.40 0.62
C THR A 59 11.68 -6.30 -0.29
N TYR A 60 10.39 -6.02 -0.43
CA TYR A 60 9.43 -6.88 -1.12
C TYR A 60 8.92 -6.28 -2.43
N CYS A 61 9.13 -4.98 -2.69
CA CYS A 61 8.69 -4.28 -3.90
C CYS A 61 7.20 -4.56 -4.19
N ILE A 62 6.92 -5.28 -5.28
CA ILE A 62 5.56 -5.64 -5.71
C ILE A 62 4.87 -6.64 -4.77
N ASN A 63 5.64 -7.41 -3.99
CA ASN A 63 5.14 -8.40 -3.05
C ASN A 63 4.77 -7.80 -1.68
N THR A 64 5.04 -6.52 -1.46
CA THR A 64 4.75 -5.81 -0.21
C THR A 64 3.30 -5.97 0.22
N ILE A 65 2.37 -5.85 -0.72
CA ILE A 65 0.93 -5.99 -0.48
C ILE A 65 0.59 -7.41 0.00
N LYS A 66 1.18 -8.43 -0.64
CA LYS A 66 0.98 -9.84 -0.27
C LYS A 66 1.51 -10.13 1.13
N VAL A 67 2.73 -9.67 1.43
CA VAL A 67 3.37 -9.85 2.74
C VAL A 67 2.55 -9.16 3.84
N THR A 68 2.10 -7.92 3.60
CA THR A 68 1.28 -7.18 4.56
C THR A 68 0.01 -7.94 4.91
N ARG A 69 -0.72 -8.40 3.88
CA ARG A 69 -1.96 -9.17 4.05
C ARG A 69 -1.73 -10.42 4.89
N MET A 70 -0.67 -11.17 4.58
CA MET A 70 -0.30 -12.39 5.28
C MET A 70 -0.03 -12.13 6.77
N VAL A 71 0.72 -11.07 7.09
CA VAL A 71 0.99 -10.68 8.47
C VAL A 71 -0.27 -10.24 9.20
N LEU A 72 -1.13 -9.44 8.56
CA LEU A 72 -2.40 -8.98 9.16
C LEU A 72 -3.33 -10.16 9.49
N VAL A 73 -3.46 -11.14 8.59
CA VAL A 73 -4.22 -12.38 8.85
C VAL A 73 -3.63 -13.14 10.05
N LYS A 74 -2.30 -13.25 10.15
CA LYS A 74 -1.62 -13.98 11.23
C LYS A 74 -1.79 -13.32 12.60
N MET A 75 -1.92 -12.01 12.64
CA MET A 75 -2.22 -11.27 13.87
C MET A 75 -3.73 -11.15 14.15
N ASN A 76 -4.57 -11.84 13.38
CA ASN A 76 -6.03 -11.86 13.52
C ASN A 76 -6.72 -10.50 13.24
N GLN A 77 -6.08 -9.62 12.48
CA GLN A 77 -6.61 -8.33 12.01
C GLN A 77 -7.37 -8.51 10.68
N ASN A 78 -8.33 -9.43 10.64
CA ASN A 78 -9.04 -9.78 9.40
C ASN A 78 -9.90 -8.61 8.86
N ASP A 79 -10.43 -7.77 9.75
CA ASP A 79 -11.19 -6.56 9.38
C ASP A 79 -10.33 -5.59 8.56
N LEU A 80 -9.10 -5.34 9.01
CA LEU A 80 -8.12 -4.54 8.28
C LEU A 80 -7.70 -5.17 6.96
N VAL A 81 -7.70 -6.51 6.86
CA VAL A 81 -7.40 -7.20 5.60
C VAL A 81 -8.50 -6.97 4.57
N GLU A 82 -9.77 -6.99 4.99
CA GLU A 82 -10.90 -6.68 4.10
C GLU A 82 -10.84 -5.23 3.64
N ASN A 83 -10.67 -4.28 4.55
CA ASN A 83 -10.52 -2.86 4.22
C ASN A 83 -9.30 -2.63 3.32
N PHE A 84 -8.16 -3.24 3.65
CA PHE A 84 -6.95 -3.18 2.82
C PHE A 84 -7.24 -3.71 1.43
N THR A 85 -7.85 -4.90 1.29
CA THR A 85 -8.20 -5.52 0.01
C THR A 85 -9.17 -4.66 -0.79
N ASP A 86 -10.15 -4.03 -0.15
CA ASP A 86 -11.08 -3.09 -0.78
C ASP A 86 -10.30 -1.90 -1.38
N ILE A 87 -9.39 -1.28 -0.61
CA ILE A 87 -8.59 -0.13 -1.07
C ILE A 87 -7.71 -0.48 -2.29
N ILE A 88 -7.15 -1.69 -2.37
CA ILE A 88 -6.34 -2.17 -3.52
C ILE A 88 -7.19 -2.72 -4.67
N SER A 89 -8.37 -3.26 -4.37
CA SER A 89 -9.33 -3.74 -5.38
C SER A 89 -10.12 -2.58 -6.00
N VAL A 90 -10.04 -1.40 -5.41
CA VAL A 90 -10.68 -0.18 -5.87
C VAL A 90 -9.71 0.66 -6.72
N PRO A 91 -9.82 0.67 -8.06
CA PRO A 91 -9.62 1.89 -8.79
C PRO A 91 -10.90 2.72 -8.64
N THR A 92 -11.00 3.51 -7.57
CA THR A 92 -12.06 4.52 -7.37
C THR A 92 -13.51 3.98 -7.31
N GLY A 93 -13.98 3.62 -6.12
CA GLY A 93 -15.17 2.80 -5.95
C GLY A 93 -16.30 3.39 -5.11
N LYS A 94 -16.22 4.63 -4.61
CA LYS A 94 -17.39 5.28 -3.95
C LYS A 94 -17.28 6.80 -3.72
N LEU A 95 -16.75 7.56 -4.67
CA LEU A 95 -16.92 9.02 -4.67
C LEU A 95 -16.97 9.61 -6.10
N TRP A 96 -17.59 8.93 -7.06
CA TRP A 96 -17.79 9.47 -8.41
C TRP A 96 -19.25 9.83 -8.73
N ARG A 97 -20.20 9.57 -7.80
CA ARG A 97 -21.60 9.99 -8.02
C ARG A 97 -21.81 11.51 -8.01
N ASP A 98 -20.79 12.28 -7.61
CA ASP A 98 -20.89 13.74 -7.44
C ASP A 98 -19.95 14.58 -8.36
N LEU A 99 -19.04 13.96 -9.11
CA LEU A 99 -18.16 14.68 -10.05
C LEU A 99 -18.49 14.30 -11.50
N LYS A 100 -19.52 14.98 -12.02
CA LYS A 100 -20.01 14.90 -13.40
C LYS A 100 -19.15 15.67 -14.42
N TRP A 101 -18.00 16.21 -14.04
CA TRP A 101 -17.12 17.02 -14.90
C TRP A 101 -15.71 16.83 -14.31
N ASP A 102 -14.72 16.19 -14.93
CA ASP A 102 -13.80 16.83 -15.89
C ASP A 102 -12.72 15.83 -16.37
N VAL A 103 -13.11 14.62 -16.81
CA VAL A 103 -12.13 13.62 -17.33
C VAL A 103 -12.08 13.56 -18.86
N THR A 104 -13.04 14.16 -19.55
CA THR A 104 -13.12 14.17 -21.02
C THR A 104 -12.40 15.35 -21.68
N GLU A 105 -11.88 16.33 -20.92
CA GLU A 105 -11.11 17.46 -21.48
C GLU A 105 -9.60 17.22 -21.56
N ILE A 106 -9.06 16.25 -20.81
CA ILE A 106 -7.59 16.01 -20.78
C ILE A 106 -7.11 15.25 -22.04
N LEU A 107 -7.97 14.50 -22.72
CA LEU A 107 -7.61 13.78 -23.96
C LEU A 107 -7.92 14.56 -25.25
N ARG A 108 -8.51 15.76 -25.18
CA ARG A 108 -8.82 16.58 -26.36
C ARG A 108 -7.75 17.64 -26.66
N SER A 109 -6.86 17.96 -25.72
CA SER A 109 -5.98 19.13 -25.84
C SER A 109 -4.59 18.86 -26.45
N ASP A 110 -4.24 17.62 -26.80
CA ASP A 110 -2.88 17.27 -27.29
C ASP A 110 -2.77 17.06 -28.81
N GLN A 111 -3.84 17.26 -29.60
CA GLN A 111 -3.78 17.05 -31.06
C GLN A 111 -3.72 18.33 -31.92
N SER A 112 -3.49 19.50 -31.32
CA SER A 112 -3.33 20.74 -32.09
C SER A 112 -1.99 21.39 -31.80
N LYS A 113 -0.93 20.94 -32.50
CA LYS A 113 0.19 21.75 -33.02
C LYS A 113 1.31 20.83 -33.52
N GLU A 114 1.17 20.29 -34.73
CA GLU A 114 2.31 20.04 -35.62
C GLU A 114 1.78 19.82 -37.04
N GLY A 115 2.03 20.78 -37.92
CA GLY A 115 1.47 20.79 -39.27
C GLY A 115 1.46 22.17 -39.92
N GLY A 116 2.55 22.92 -39.76
CA GLY A 116 2.82 24.11 -40.54
C GLY A 116 4.28 24.11 -40.93
N LEU A 117 4.55 23.89 -42.23
CA LEU A 117 5.70 24.27 -43.06
C LEU A 117 5.93 23.19 -44.15
N VAL A 118 5.34 23.41 -45.33
CA VAL A 118 6.03 23.73 -46.60
C VAL A 118 5.00 24.12 -47.66
#